data_AF-A2FAJ4-F1
#
_entry.id   AF-A2FAJ4-F1
#
_cell.length_a   1.000
_cell.length_b   1.000
_cell.length_c   1.000
_cell.angle_alpha   90.00
_cell.angle_beta   90.00
_cell.angle_gamma   90.00
#
_symmetry.space_group_name_H-M   'P 1'
#
loop_
_entity.id
_entity.type
_entity.pdbx_description
1 polymer ?
#
loop_
_entity_poly.entity_id
_entity_poly.type
_entity_poly.pdbx_seq_one_letter_code
_entity_poly.pdbx_strand_id
1 'polypeptide(L)'
;MQCDDYKRYYPKKTYKQIILKYLCTLIGNTFRRIKLFLLGSKVMEDSNTYTRNYPKWIKINYFATLRYPPYKSLNITPDNIIIDYFRSQTKDSSETTIYKGKEMLYYQSILRFNRFYTLSDEDITTLGKFAMKLFVKDYDRNHLKEMHYYTANKMGCIFEGIITDYAILHDAPKEVIESIQEFAKGTKYTEDFTFSDQFLPRRNITAAPIIHYKTGKYIGIHPHKPEDLGLEILQAAECCLCKM
;
A
#
# COMPACT_ATOMS: atom_id res chain seq x y z
N MET A 1 58.99 1.84 19.42
CA MET A 1 58.67 3.10 20.14
C MET A 1 58.84 4.22 19.14
N GLN A 2 57.87 5.07 18.79
CA GLN A 2 56.54 5.39 19.31
C GLN A 2 55.63 5.74 18.13
N CYS A 3 54.33 5.45 18.28
CA CYS A 3 53.27 5.90 17.38
C CYS A 3 53.05 7.41 17.53
N ASP A 4 53.30 8.17 16.47
CA ASP A 4 52.73 9.49 16.24
C ASP A 4 51.79 9.37 15.06
N ASP A 5 50.48 9.50 15.31
CA ASP A 5 49.49 10.12 14.40
C ASP A 5 48.06 9.87 14.88
N TYR A 6 47.57 10.67 15.82
CA TYR A 6 46.13 10.88 16.01
C TYR A 6 45.84 12.26 16.62
N LYS A 7 46.13 13.33 15.86
CA LYS A 7 45.47 14.63 16.08
C LYS A 7 44.25 14.73 15.16
N ARG A 8 43.12 14.17 15.62
CA ARG A 8 41.79 14.43 15.03
C ARG A 8 41.40 15.89 15.24
N TYR A 9 41.28 16.62 14.15
CA TYR A 9 40.62 17.91 14.04
C TYR A 9 39.13 17.79 14.41
N TYR A 10 38.71 18.42 15.51
CA TYR A 10 37.33 18.89 15.69
C TYR A 10 37.36 20.31 16.27
N PRO A 11 36.73 21.31 15.63
CA PRO A 11 36.66 22.65 16.20
C PRO A 11 35.68 22.67 17.37
N LYS A 12 36.13 23.13 18.53
CA LYS A 12 35.28 23.44 19.70
C LYS A 12 34.32 24.57 19.33
N LYS A 13 33.10 24.24 18.91
CA LYS A 13 32.01 25.23 18.83
C LYS A 13 31.63 25.63 20.24
N THR A 14 31.73 26.92 20.55
CA THR A 14 31.40 27.47 21.87
C THR A 14 29.89 27.35 22.12
N TYR A 15 29.52 27.08 23.37
CA TYR A 15 28.13 26.88 23.83
C TYR A 15 27.17 27.99 23.35
N LYS A 16 27.69 29.22 23.22
CA LYS A 16 26.98 30.40 22.70
C LYS A 16 26.57 30.26 21.22
N GLN A 17 27.39 29.64 20.38
CA GLN A 17 27.08 29.36 18.97
C GLN A 17 26.01 28.26 18.83
N ILE A 18 25.97 27.32 19.78
CA ILE A 18 24.95 26.27 19.81
C ILE A 18 23.60 26.89 20.18
N ILE A 19 23.55 27.72 21.22
CA ILE A 19 22.32 28.41 21.66
C ILE A 19 21.76 29.31 20.55
N LEU A 20 22.62 30.08 19.87
CA LEU A 20 22.18 30.97 18.78
C LEU A 20 21.56 30.17 17.61
N LYS A 21 22.15 29.02 17.27
CA LYS A 21 21.60 28.12 16.25
C LYS A 21 20.24 27.57 16.64
N TYR A 22 20.04 27.20 17.91
CA TYR A 22 18.75 26.73 18.42
C TYR A 22 17.68 27.83 18.39
N LEU A 23 18.02 29.06 18.80
CA LEU A 23 17.12 30.20 18.76
C LEU A 23 16.70 30.58 17.34
N CYS A 24 17.62 30.60 16.39
CA CYS A 24 17.29 30.84 14.98
C CYS A 24 16.38 29.74 14.39
N THR A 25 16.60 28.48 14.79
CA THR A 25 15.76 27.35 14.37
C THR A 25 14.35 27.46 14.96
N LEU A 26 14.24 27.85 16.23
CA LEU A 26 12.97 28.03 16.92
C LEU A 26 12.16 29.18 16.30
N ILE A 27 12.79 30.33 16.04
CA ILE A 27 12.14 31.49 15.42
C ILE A 27 11.71 31.17 13.99
N GLY A 28 12.57 30.52 13.20
CA GLY A 28 12.23 30.09 11.84
C GLY A 28 11.06 29.11 11.78
N ASN A 29 10.98 28.17 12.73
CA ASN A 29 9.88 27.22 12.83
C ASN A 29 8.56 27.90 13.26
N THR A 30 8.63 28.87 14.16
CA THR A 30 7.45 29.64 14.59
C THR A 30 6.89 30.49 13.45
N PHE A 31 7.75 31.18 12.69
CA PHE A 31 7.31 31.94 11.51
C PHE A 31 6.73 31.05 10.41
N ARG A 32 7.31 29.86 10.18
CA ARG A 32 6.78 28.87 9.24
C ARG A 32 5.39 28.39 9.65
N ARG A 33 5.14 28.19 10.95
CA ARG A 33 3.83 27.76 11.49
C ARG A 33 2.77 28.86 11.38
N ILE A 34 3.11 30.11 11.66
CA ILE A 34 2.20 31.26 11.48
C ILE A 34 1.86 31.45 10.00
N LYS A 35 2.85 31.31 9.11
CA LYS A 35 2.65 31.38 7.65
C LYS A 35 1.75 30.26 7.12
N LEU A 36 1.84 29.05 7.68
CA LEU A 36 0.96 27.92 7.34
C LEU A 36 -0.46 28.08 7.89
N PHE A 37 -0.62 28.76 9.03
CA PHE A 37 -1.92 29.05 9.63
C PHE A 37 -2.69 30.13 8.83
N LEU A 38 -1.99 31.12 8.29
CA LEU A 38 -2.60 32.25 7.56
C LEU A 38 -2.92 31.96 6.08
N LEU A 39 -2.32 30.93 5.45
CA LEU A 39 -2.39 30.71 3.99
C LEU A 39 -3.31 29.57 3.51
N GLY A 40 -4.14 28.98 4.37
CA GLY A 40 -5.20 28.08 3.95
C GLY A 40 -4.73 26.68 3.48
N SER A 41 -5.24 25.66 4.15
CA SER A 41 -5.40 24.30 3.65
C SER A 41 -4.16 23.61 3.06
N LYS A 42 -3.35 22.94 3.89
CA LYS A 42 -2.55 21.80 3.42
C LYS A 42 -2.14 20.85 4.55
N VAL A 43 -2.22 19.57 4.21
CA VAL A 43 -1.89 18.35 4.97
C VAL A 43 -0.69 18.57 5.90
N MET A 44 -0.88 18.32 7.21
CA MET A 44 0.22 18.29 8.18
C MET A 44 0.78 16.87 8.29
N GLU A 45 2.00 16.68 7.81
CA GLU A 45 2.94 15.76 8.47
C GLU A 45 3.57 16.54 9.62
N ASP A 46 3.38 16.10 10.87
CA ASP A 46 4.40 16.35 11.89
C ASP A 46 4.43 15.25 12.95
N SER A 47 5.68 14.87 13.22
CA SER A 47 6.21 14.00 14.25
C SER A 47 5.76 14.38 15.66
N ASN A 48 5.01 13.49 16.31
CA ASN A 48 5.15 13.14 17.73
C ASN A 48 3.98 12.24 18.15
N THR A 49 4.34 11.06 18.64
CA THR A 49 3.52 10.13 19.42
C THR A 49 2.82 10.85 20.57
N TYR A 50 1.51 11.11 20.46
CA TYR A 50 0.56 11.15 21.58
C TYR A 50 -0.86 10.95 21.06
N THR A 51 -1.63 10.12 21.75
CA THR A 51 -3.07 9.88 21.60
C THR A 51 -3.86 11.18 21.39
N ARG A 52 -4.24 11.50 20.15
CA ARG A 52 -5.20 12.58 19.85
C ARG A 52 -6.62 12.00 19.83
N ASN A 53 -7.46 12.50 20.72
CA ASN A 53 -8.91 12.38 20.59
C ASN A 53 -9.36 13.34 19.48
N TYR A 54 -9.54 12.82 18.26
CA TYR A 54 -10.15 13.58 17.19
C TYR A 54 -11.66 13.71 17.42
N PRO A 55 -12.29 14.83 17.06
CA PRO A 55 -13.75 14.96 17.04
C PRO A 55 -14.39 13.85 16.20
N LYS A 56 -15.49 13.24 16.68
CA LYS A 56 -16.15 12.06 16.07
C LYS A 56 -16.52 12.22 14.58
N TRP A 57 -16.64 13.45 14.09
CA TRP A 57 -17.00 13.77 12.71
C TRP A 57 -15.81 13.76 11.74
N ILE A 58 -14.57 13.71 12.23
CA ILE A 58 -13.38 13.51 11.39
C ILE A 58 -13.21 12.00 11.18
N LYS A 59 -13.48 11.52 9.95
CA LYS A 59 -13.02 10.19 9.52
C LYS A 59 -11.50 10.21 9.45
N ILE A 60 -10.83 9.75 10.50
CA ILE A 60 -9.39 9.56 10.47
C ILE A 60 -9.09 8.49 9.43
N ASN A 61 -8.40 8.87 8.35
CA ASN A 61 -7.79 7.90 7.46
C ASN A 61 -6.60 7.28 8.21
N TYR A 62 -6.82 6.17 8.91
CA TYR A 62 -5.78 5.42 9.62
C TYR A 62 -4.71 4.82 8.67
N PHE A 63 -4.83 5.02 7.35
CA PHE A 63 -4.00 4.38 6.31
C PHE A 63 -2.89 5.28 5.75
N ALA A 64 -2.71 6.49 6.27
CA ALA A 64 -1.68 7.40 5.77
C ALA A 64 -0.28 7.09 6.37
N THR A 65 0.48 6.25 5.65
CA THR A 65 1.92 6.37 5.29
C THR A 65 2.69 5.04 5.37
N LEU A 66 3.61 4.85 4.42
CA LEU A 66 4.62 3.78 4.35
C LEU A 66 5.55 3.72 5.60
N ARG A 67 5.56 4.76 6.43
CA ARG A 67 6.45 4.90 7.59
C ARG A 67 5.76 4.67 8.94
N TYR A 68 4.44 4.76 9.02
CA TYR A 68 3.69 4.65 10.28
C TYR A 68 2.35 3.94 10.08
N PRO A 69 2.34 2.61 9.90
CA PRO A 69 1.10 1.85 9.89
C PRO A 69 0.39 2.00 11.24
N PRO A 70 -0.95 1.91 11.29
CA PRO A 70 -1.65 1.90 12.57
C PRO A 70 -1.15 0.71 13.40
N TYR A 71 -0.75 0.97 14.65
CA TYR A 71 -0.19 0.00 15.60
C TYR A 71 -1.13 -1.15 16.00
N LYS A 72 -2.34 -1.21 15.43
CA LYS A 72 -3.32 -2.25 15.75
C LYS A 72 -3.31 -3.29 14.64
N SER A 73 -2.96 -4.50 15.00
CA SER A 73 -3.23 -5.68 14.18
C SER A 73 -4.69 -6.09 14.33
N LEU A 74 -5.18 -6.75 13.29
CA LEU A 74 -6.44 -7.46 13.24
C LEU A 74 -6.15 -8.94 13.33
N ASN A 75 -7.00 -9.66 14.06
CA ASN A 75 -7.09 -11.10 13.91
C ASN A 75 -8.19 -11.39 12.89
N ILE A 76 -7.80 -11.85 11.70
CA ILE A 76 -8.72 -12.17 10.62
C ILE A 76 -8.85 -13.69 10.53
N THR A 77 -10.07 -14.18 10.75
CA THR A 77 -10.43 -15.59 10.58
C THR A 77 -11.33 -15.69 9.36
N PRO A 78 -10.80 -16.01 8.17
CA PRO A 78 -11.64 -16.27 7.00
C PRO A 78 -12.49 -17.52 7.22
N ASP A 79 -13.63 -17.58 6.54
CA ASP A 79 -14.43 -18.81 6.48
C ASP A 79 -13.60 -19.93 5.83
N ASN A 80 -13.70 -21.14 6.37
CA ASN A 80 -13.01 -22.31 5.83
C ASN A 80 -13.43 -22.61 4.39
N ILE A 81 -14.67 -22.27 4.01
CA ILE A 81 -15.15 -22.46 2.63
C ILE A 81 -14.29 -21.70 1.60
N ILE A 82 -13.79 -20.50 1.97
CA ILE A 82 -12.89 -19.71 1.13
C ILE A 82 -11.55 -20.44 0.99
N ILE A 83 -11.00 -20.95 2.10
CA ILE A 83 -9.71 -21.63 2.13
C ILE A 83 -9.74 -22.91 1.31
N ASP A 84 -10.79 -23.72 1.48
CA ASP A 84 -10.95 -24.99 0.78
C ASP A 84 -11.14 -24.76 -0.72
N TYR A 85 -11.95 -23.77 -1.10
CA TYR A 85 -12.08 -23.35 -2.49
C TYR A 85 -10.73 -22.90 -3.06
N PHE A 86 -10.02 -21.97 -2.41
CA PHE A 86 -8.74 -21.46 -2.92
C PHE A 86 -7.69 -22.56 -3.07
N ARG A 87 -7.61 -23.51 -2.12
CA ARG A 87 -6.72 -24.67 -2.23
C ARG A 87 -7.08 -25.54 -3.44
N SER A 88 -8.37 -25.80 -3.67
CA SER A 88 -8.82 -26.58 -4.83
C SER A 88 -8.42 -25.92 -6.16
N GLN A 89 -8.51 -24.58 -6.23
CA GLN A 89 -8.23 -23.82 -7.45
C GLN A 89 -6.73 -23.61 -7.72
N THR A 90 -5.88 -23.79 -6.70
CA THR A 90 -4.45 -23.45 -6.77
C THR A 90 -3.50 -24.63 -6.58
N LYS A 91 -4.05 -25.84 -6.42
CA LYS A 91 -3.30 -27.08 -6.14
C LYS A 91 -2.15 -27.34 -7.11
N ASP A 92 -2.38 -27.13 -8.41
CA ASP A 92 -1.42 -27.44 -9.47
C ASP A 92 -0.69 -26.19 -10.00
N SER A 93 -0.87 -25.04 -9.34
CA SER A 93 -0.25 -23.78 -9.76
C SER A 93 1.23 -23.75 -9.41
N SER A 94 2.08 -23.25 -10.31
CA SER A 94 3.51 -23.03 -10.06
C SER A 94 3.77 -22.11 -8.87
N GLU A 95 4.88 -22.28 -8.15
CA GLU A 95 5.27 -21.40 -7.03
C GLU A 95 5.46 -19.95 -7.45
N THR A 96 5.97 -19.76 -8.66
CA THR A 96 6.20 -18.46 -9.28
C THR A 96 5.16 -18.22 -10.37
N THR A 97 4.49 -17.06 -10.36
CA THR A 97 3.61 -16.65 -11.45
C THR A 97 4.30 -15.58 -12.28
N ILE A 98 4.52 -15.84 -13.58
CA ILE A 98 4.98 -14.83 -14.52
C ILE A 98 3.76 -14.23 -15.20
N TYR A 99 3.56 -12.92 -15.05
CA TYR A 99 2.49 -12.18 -15.68
C TYR A 99 3.07 -11.04 -16.51
N LYS A 100 2.74 -11.00 -17.81
CA LYS A 100 3.25 -10.00 -18.78
C LYS A 100 4.78 -9.83 -18.70
N GLY A 101 5.49 -10.96 -18.65
CA GLY A 101 6.95 -11.03 -18.62
C GLY A 101 7.60 -10.65 -17.28
N LYS A 102 6.84 -10.53 -16.20
CA LYS A 102 7.36 -10.21 -14.85
C LYS A 102 6.88 -11.18 -13.81
N GLU A 103 7.76 -11.49 -12.88
CA GLU A 103 7.44 -12.32 -11.74
C GLU A 103 6.55 -11.55 -10.75
N MET A 104 5.43 -12.16 -10.40
CA MET A 104 4.50 -11.67 -9.40
C MET A 104 4.89 -12.25 -8.04
N LEU A 105 5.21 -11.36 -7.09
CA LEU A 105 5.76 -11.76 -5.79
C LEU A 105 4.85 -11.41 -4.61
N TYR A 106 4.04 -10.35 -4.73
CA TYR A 106 3.25 -9.81 -3.63
C TYR A 106 1.87 -9.35 -4.10
N TYR A 107 0.92 -9.29 -3.16
CA TYR A 107 -0.41 -8.69 -3.39
C TYR A 107 -0.37 -7.29 -3.99
N GLN A 108 0.63 -6.51 -3.62
CA GLN A 108 0.80 -5.14 -4.10
C GLN A 108 0.98 -5.07 -5.62
N SER A 109 1.55 -6.12 -6.22
CA SER A 109 1.72 -6.24 -7.67
C SER A 109 0.36 -6.39 -8.38
N ILE A 110 -0.66 -6.88 -7.69
CA ILE A 110 -2.00 -7.12 -8.25
C ILE A 110 -2.86 -5.85 -8.23
N LEU A 111 -2.66 -4.98 -7.23
CA LEU A 111 -3.48 -3.77 -7.02
C LEU A 111 -3.54 -2.84 -8.24
N ARG A 112 -2.45 -2.76 -9.01
CA ARG A 112 -2.41 -2.00 -10.26
C ARG A 112 -3.45 -2.54 -11.26
N PHE A 113 -3.44 -3.84 -11.49
CA PHE A 113 -4.34 -4.50 -12.43
C PHE A 113 -5.78 -4.52 -11.93
N ASN A 114 -5.98 -4.73 -10.63
CA ASN A 114 -7.29 -4.76 -9.98
C ASN A 114 -8.10 -3.47 -10.17
N ARG A 115 -7.43 -2.33 -10.39
CA ARG A 115 -8.10 -1.02 -10.43
C ARG A 115 -8.00 -0.29 -11.76
N PHE A 116 -6.89 -0.44 -12.48
CA PHE A 116 -6.59 0.46 -13.59
C PHE A 116 -6.63 -0.23 -14.96
N TYR A 117 -6.99 -1.51 -15.02
CA TYR A 117 -7.05 -2.27 -16.28
C TYR A 117 -8.39 -2.97 -16.41
N THR A 118 -8.93 -2.96 -17.62
CA THR A 118 -9.92 -3.95 -18.05
C THR A 118 -9.17 -5.25 -18.32
N LEU A 119 -9.51 -6.29 -17.57
CA LEU A 119 -8.83 -7.58 -17.63
C LEU A 119 -9.59 -8.52 -18.55
N SER A 120 -8.86 -9.29 -19.35
CA SER A 120 -9.44 -10.42 -20.08
C SER A 120 -9.70 -11.60 -19.13
N ASP A 121 -10.51 -12.57 -19.57
CA ASP A 121 -10.77 -13.80 -18.80
C ASP A 121 -9.49 -14.55 -18.45
N GLU A 122 -8.49 -14.54 -19.35
CA GLU A 122 -7.16 -15.13 -19.12
C GLU A 122 -6.38 -14.35 -18.05
N ASP A 123 -6.43 -13.01 -18.09
CA ASP A 123 -5.83 -12.15 -17.07
C ASP A 123 -6.47 -12.40 -15.70
N ILE A 124 -7.80 -12.44 -15.63
CA ILE A 124 -8.56 -12.73 -14.40
C ILE A 124 -8.19 -14.11 -13.86
N THR A 125 -8.15 -15.12 -14.73
CA THR A 125 -7.77 -16.49 -14.35
C THR A 125 -6.37 -16.54 -13.75
N THR A 126 -5.41 -15.89 -14.40
CA THR A 126 -4.00 -15.88 -13.97
C THR A 126 -3.80 -15.11 -12.66
N LEU A 127 -4.34 -13.89 -12.59
CA LEU A 127 -4.19 -13.01 -11.42
C LEU A 127 -5.00 -13.52 -10.23
N GLY A 128 -6.18 -14.08 -10.47
CA GLY A 128 -7.05 -14.70 -9.45
C GLY A 128 -6.37 -15.90 -8.80
N LYS A 129 -5.85 -16.85 -9.59
CA LYS A 129 -5.07 -17.99 -9.04
C LYS A 129 -3.87 -17.53 -8.23
N PHE A 130 -3.14 -16.52 -8.70
CA PHE A 130 -2.02 -15.96 -7.96
C PHE A 130 -2.45 -15.34 -6.62
N ALA A 131 -3.51 -14.53 -6.62
CA ALA A 131 -4.05 -13.89 -5.41
C ALA A 131 -4.53 -14.92 -4.36
N MET A 132 -5.27 -15.94 -4.81
CA MET A 132 -5.75 -17.03 -3.96
C MET A 132 -4.59 -17.84 -3.37
N LYS A 133 -3.56 -18.13 -4.17
CA LYS A 133 -2.38 -18.88 -3.70
C LYS A 133 -1.61 -18.11 -2.64
N LEU A 134 -1.40 -16.81 -2.84
CA LEU A 134 -0.81 -15.95 -1.81
C LEU A 134 -1.64 -15.95 -0.53
N PHE A 135 -2.97 -16.03 -0.64
CA PHE A 135 -3.86 -15.98 0.53
C PHE A 135 -3.74 -17.23 1.37
N VAL A 136 -3.79 -18.39 0.72
CA VAL A 136 -3.60 -19.69 1.37
C VAL A 136 -2.23 -19.73 2.05
N LYS A 137 -1.18 -19.23 1.39
CA LYS A 137 0.18 -19.16 1.97
C LYS A 137 0.23 -18.29 3.23
N ASP A 138 -0.43 -17.13 3.24
CA ASP A 138 -0.49 -16.26 4.42
C ASP A 138 -1.36 -16.88 5.53
N TYR A 139 -2.44 -17.57 5.17
CA TYR A 139 -3.28 -18.34 6.10
C TYR A 139 -2.49 -19.46 6.78
N ASP A 140 -1.84 -20.33 6.00
CA ASP A 140 -1.09 -21.49 6.50
C ASP A 140 0.08 -21.08 7.40
N ARG A 141 0.67 -19.91 7.14
CA ARG A 141 1.76 -19.32 7.94
C ARG A 141 1.28 -18.54 9.16
N ASN A 142 -0.02 -18.54 9.44
CA ASN A 142 -0.66 -17.77 10.52
C ASN A 142 -0.44 -16.24 10.42
N HIS A 143 -0.13 -15.71 9.23
CA HIS A 143 0.07 -14.27 9.03
C HIS A 143 -1.23 -13.45 9.15
N LEU A 144 -2.40 -14.09 9.12
CA LEU A 144 -3.69 -13.44 9.29
C LEU A 144 -4.04 -13.08 10.75
N LYS A 145 -3.34 -13.67 11.73
CA LYS A 145 -3.61 -13.45 13.17
C LYS A 145 -3.16 -12.08 13.66
N GLU A 146 -2.16 -11.50 12.99
CA GLU A 146 -1.60 -10.19 13.33
C GLU A 146 -1.55 -9.27 12.10
N MET A 147 -2.63 -9.24 11.33
CA MET A 147 -2.66 -8.48 10.08
C MET A 147 -2.86 -6.99 10.32
N HIS A 148 -1.97 -6.14 9.80
CA HIS A 148 -2.20 -4.70 9.82
C HIS A 148 -3.40 -4.29 8.95
N TYR A 149 -4.17 -3.30 9.41
CA TYR A 149 -5.31 -2.74 8.67
C TYR A 149 -4.97 -2.38 7.22
N TYR A 150 -3.80 -1.79 6.95
CA TYR A 150 -3.43 -1.41 5.58
C TYR A 150 -3.25 -2.62 4.66
N THR A 151 -2.80 -3.75 5.20
CA THR A 151 -2.69 -5.01 4.46
C THR A 151 -4.08 -5.60 4.23
N ALA A 152 -4.91 -5.62 5.29
CA ALA A 152 -6.31 -6.06 5.20
C ALA A 152 -7.09 -5.26 4.16
N ASN A 153 -6.94 -3.93 4.12
CA ASN A 153 -7.58 -3.07 3.13
C ASN A 153 -7.19 -3.39 1.69
N LYS A 154 -5.89 -3.66 1.46
CA LYS A 154 -5.37 -4.06 0.15
C LYS A 154 -5.93 -5.41 -0.26
N MET A 155 -5.97 -6.38 0.66
CA MET A 155 -6.59 -7.68 0.43
C MET A 155 -8.08 -7.51 0.11
N GLY A 156 -8.84 -6.75 0.91
CA GLY A 156 -10.26 -6.51 0.67
C GLY A 156 -10.56 -5.94 -0.72
N CYS A 157 -9.74 -5.00 -1.21
CA CYS A 157 -9.87 -4.50 -2.58
C CYS A 157 -9.63 -5.58 -3.65
N ILE A 158 -8.69 -6.49 -3.43
CA ILE A 158 -8.39 -7.61 -4.35
C ILE A 158 -9.46 -8.70 -4.28
N PHE A 159 -10.01 -8.93 -3.07
CA PHE A 159 -11.14 -9.82 -2.84
C PHE A 159 -12.38 -9.34 -3.57
N GLU A 160 -12.73 -8.05 -3.43
CA GLU A 160 -13.88 -7.44 -4.09
C GLU A 160 -13.75 -7.43 -5.62
N GLY A 161 -12.53 -7.25 -6.16
CA GLY A 161 -12.26 -7.27 -7.59
C GLY A 161 -11.88 -8.66 -8.09
N ILE A 162 -10.60 -8.82 -8.47
CA ILE A 162 -10.07 -9.97 -9.20
C ILE A 162 -10.48 -11.34 -8.62
N ILE A 163 -10.54 -11.52 -7.30
CA ILE A 163 -10.92 -12.81 -6.70
C ILE A 163 -12.42 -13.08 -6.90
N THR A 164 -13.29 -12.08 -6.71
CA THR A 164 -14.72 -12.22 -6.97
C THR A 164 -14.98 -12.45 -8.46
N ASP A 165 -14.31 -11.68 -9.32
CA ASP A 165 -14.39 -11.84 -10.78
C ASP A 165 -13.95 -13.25 -11.21
N TYR A 166 -12.86 -13.77 -10.63
CA TYR A 166 -12.41 -15.15 -10.85
C TYR A 166 -13.49 -16.16 -10.44
N ALA A 167 -14.04 -16.02 -9.23
CA ALA A 167 -15.00 -16.99 -8.71
C ALA A 167 -16.28 -17.03 -9.57
N ILE A 168 -16.75 -15.87 -10.05
CA ILE A 168 -17.88 -15.78 -10.97
C ILE A 168 -17.53 -16.40 -12.33
N LEU A 169 -16.38 -16.03 -12.91
CA LEU A 169 -15.93 -16.53 -14.22
C LEU A 169 -15.78 -18.05 -14.26
N HIS A 170 -15.40 -18.67 -13.14
CA HIS A 170 -15.18 -20.12 -13.02
C HIS A 170 -16.35 -20.84 -12.33
N ASP A 171 -17.55 -20.26 -12.37
CA ASP A 171 -18.81 -20.85 -11.88
C ASP A 171 -18.69 -21.43 -10.44
N ALA A 172 -18.03 -20.70 -9.54
CA ALA A 172 -17.90 -21.12 -8.16
C ALA A 172 -19.29 -21.26 -7.49
N PRO A 173 -19.45 -22.18 -6.51
CA PRO A 173 -20.69 -22.28 -5.75
C PRO A 173 -21.12 -20.94 -5.16
N LYS A 174 -22.43 -20.65 -5.18
CA LYS A 174 -22.97 -19.35 -4.72
C LYS A 174 -22.51 -18.99 -3.30
N GLU A 175 -22.50 -19.96 -2.40
CA GLU A 175 -22.01 -19.81 -1.01
C GLU A 175 -20.53 -19.40 -0.93
N VAL A 176 -19.69 -19.87 -1.84
CA VAL A 176 -18.28 -19.46 -1.94
C VAL A 176 -18.19 -18.00 -2.37
N ILE A 177 -18.95 -17.61 -3.40
CA ILE A 177 -18.97 -16.23 -3.91
C ILE A 177 -19.47 -15.27 -2.82
N GLU A 178 -20.56 -15.61 -2.13
CA GLU A 178 -21.11 -14.83 -1.03
C GLU A 178 -20.10 -14.67 0.12
N SER A 179 -19.40 -15.75 0.49
CA SER A 179 -18.37 -15.72 1.54
C SER A 179 -17.16 -14.85 1.14
N ILE A 180 -16.70 -14.92 -0.12
CA ILE A 180 -15.65 -14.06 -0.68
C ILE A 180 -16.07 -12.58 -0.61
N GLN A 181 -17.30 -12.27 -1.02
CA GLN A 181 -17.83 -10.90 -1.01
C GLN A 181 -18.00 -10.36 0.41
N GLU A 182 -18.46 -11.18 1.35
CA GLU A 182 -18.56 -10.81 2.76
C GLU A 182 -17.18 -10.52 3.36
N PHE A 183 -16.20 -11.38 3.09
CA PHE A 183 -14.81 -11.16 3.49
C PHE A 183 -14.26 -9.85 2.91
N ALA A 184 -14.51 -9.59 1.62
CA ALA A 184 -14.12 -8.35 0.96
C ALA A 184 -14.68 -7.12 1.68
N LYS A 185 -15.99 -7.14 1.97
CA LYS A 185 -16.70 -6.07 2.68
C LYS A 185 -16.18 -5.86 4.10
N GLY A 186 -15.83 -6.93 4.81
CA GLY A 186 -15.27 -6.86 6.17
C GLY A 186 -13.85 -6.31 6.25
N THR A 187 -13.09 -6.42 5.16
CA THR A 187 -11.66 -6.06 5.12
C THR A 187 -11.34 -4.83 4.28
N LYS A 188 -12.22 -4.42 3.36
CA LYS A 188 -12.12 -3.18 2.58
C LYS A 188 -12.70 -1.99 3.37
N TYR A 189 -11.85 -1.07 3.77
CA TYR A 189 -12.21 0.14 4.50
C TYR A 189 -12.26 1.40 3.63
N THR A 190 -11.34 1.51 2.66
CA THR A 190 -11.23 2.70 1.80
C THR A 190 -10.47 2.41 0.51
N GLU A 191 -10.79 3.13 -0.57
CA GLU A 191 -9.95 3.19 -1.77
C GLU A 191 -8.88 4.30 -1.68
N ASP A 192 -8.98 5.16 -0.66
CA ASP A 192 -8.12 6.31 -0.42
C ASP A 192 -6.82 5.91 0.30
N PHE A 193 -6.00 5.11 -0.38
CA PHE A 193 -4.70 4.68 0.11
C PHE A 193 -3.65 4.64 -1.00
N THR A 194 -2.39 4.43 -0.62
CA THR A 194 -1.26 4.32 -1.55
C THR A 194 -0.61 2.95 -1.49
N PHE A 195 -0.01 2.53 -2.60
CA PHE A 195 0.76 1.29 -2.69
C PHE A 195 1.97 1.47 -3.61
N SER A 196 3.03 0.71 -3.36
CA SER A 196 4.21 0.68 -4.24
C SER A 196 3.91 -0.12 -5.49
N ASP A 197 4.18 0.44 -6.65
CA ASP A 197 4.10 -0.24 -7.92
C ASP A 197 5.34 -1.10 -8.15
N GLN A 198 5.19 -2.39 -7.90
CA GLN A 198 6.26 -3.36 -8.10
C GLN A 198 6.34 -3.85 -9.55
N PHE A 199 5.39 -3.49 -10.40
CA PHE A 199 5.36 -3.95 -11.79
C PHE A 199 6.30 -3.13 -12.68
N LEU A 200 6.80 -1.97 -12.24
CA LEU A 200 7.69 -1.14 -13.07
C LEU A 200 9.18 -1.46 -12.88
N PRO A 201 10.00 -1.41 -13.95
CA PRO A 201 11.43 -1.68 -13.84
C PRO A 201 12.12 -0.60 -13.01
N ARG A 202 12.98 -1.00 -12.06
CA ARG A 202 13.76 -0.08 -11.20
C ARG A 202 14.83 0.73 -11.94
N ARG A 203 14.92 0.63 -13.26
CA ARG A 203 16.12 1.03 -14.03
C ARG A 203 16.46 2.52 -13.92
N ASN A 204 15.52 3.39 -13.55
CA ASN A 204 15.75 4.83 -13.39
C ASN A 204 15.19 5.44 -12.08
N ILE A 205 14.67 4.62 -11.16
CA ILE A 205 14.02 5.12 -9.93
C ILE A 205 14.63 4.39 -8.73
N THR A 206 15.16 5.15 -7.77
CA THR A 206 15.79 4.65 -6.53
C THR A 206 14.83 3.86 -5.63
N ALA A 207 13.52 3.98 -5.85
CA ALA A 207 12.47 3.22 -5.19
C ALA A 207 11.35 2.86 -6.16
N ALA A 208 10.55 1.83 -5.85
CA ALA A 208 9.32 1.55 -6.61
C ALA A 208 8.38 2.77 -6.52
N PRO A 209 7.84 3.28 -7.65
CA PRO A 209 6.97 4.45 -7.62
C PRO A 209 5.70 4.13 -6.84
N ILE A 210 5.16 5.10 -6.11
CA ILE A 210 3.98 4.91 -5.27
C ILE A 210 2.75 5.38 -6.03
N ILE A 211 1.70 4.57 -6.12
CA ILE A 211 0.42 4.92 -6.76
C ILE A 211 -0.63 5.17 -5.69
N HIS A 212 -1.48 6.16 -5.91
CA HIS A 212 -2.71 6.37 -5.17
C HIS A 212 -3.84 5.51 -5.74
N TYR A 213 -4.33 4.52 -4.98
CA TYR A 213 -5.27 3.49 -5.46
C TYR A 213 -6.57 4.09 -6.03
N LYS A 214 -7.18 5.06 -5.34
CA LYS A 214 -8.39 5.73 -5.84
C LYS A 214 -8.20 6.47 -7.18
N THR A 215 -7.04 7.09 -7.41
CA THR A 215 -6.87 8.11 -8.47
C THR A 215 -5.88 7.74 -9.56
N GLY A 216 -5.06 6.71 -9.38
CA GLY A 216 -3.98 6.35 -10.31
C GLY A 216 -2.77 7.27 -10.27
N LYS A 217 -2.81 8.38 -9.51
CA LYS A 217 -1.72 9.36 -9.47
C LYS A 217 -0.48 8.79 -8.78
N TYR A 218 0.69 9.01 -9.39
CA TYR A 218 1.96 8.71 -8.75
C TYR A 218 2.31 9.75 -7.67
N ILE A 219 2.85 9.27 -6.56
CA ILE A 219 3.25 10.05 -5.39
C ILE A 219 4.78 10.04 -5.30
N GLY A 220 5.36 11.20 -4.95
CA GLY A 220 6.80 11.31 -4.71
C GLY A 220 7.68 11.39 -5.97
N ILE A 221 7.08 11.62 -7.15
CA ILE A 221 7.82 11.76 -8.42
C ILE A 221 8.26 13.21 -8.73
N HIS A 222 7.81 14.20 -7.94
CA HIS A 222 8.18 15.61 -8.16
C HIS A 222 9.71 15.83 -8.08
N PRO A 223 10.30 16.63 -8.99
CA PRO A 223 9.67 17.51 -9.98
C PRO A 223 9.29 16.83 -11.31
N HIS A 224 9.57 15.55 -11.47
CA HIS A 224 9.33 14.82 -12.72
C HIS A 224 7.85 14.58 -12.97
N LYS A 225 7.48 14.56 -14.26
CA LYS A 225 6.19 14.05 -14.71
C LYS A 225 6.27 12.53 -14.94
N PRO A 226 5.13 11.82 -14.93
CA PRO A 226 5.11 10.38 -15.22
C PRO A 226 5.82 10.03 -16.53
N GLU A 227 5.61 10.82 -17.58
CA GLU A 227 6.14 10.60 -18.92
C GLU A 227 7.68 10.70 -18.93
N ASP A 228 8.25 11.63 -18.16
CA ASP A 228 9.70 11.82 -18.03
C ASP A 228 10.40 10.57 -17.45
N LEU A 229 9.64 9.76 -16.70
CA LEU A 229 10.11 8.54 -16.05
C LEU A 229 9.67 7.26 -16.80
N GLY A 230 9.03 7.40 -17.97
CA GLY A 230 8.48 6.28 -18.73
C GLY A 230 7.31 5.59 -18.03
N LEU A 231 6.59 6.31 -17.16
CA LEU A 231 5.45 5.80 -16.42
C LEU A 231 4.16 6.00 -17.22
N GLU A 232 3.36 4.94 -17.31
CA GLU A 232 2.02 4.99 -17.87
C GLU A 232 1.08 5.86 -17.03
N ILE A 233 0.24 6.65 -17.69
CA ILE A 233 -0.88 7.36 -17.07
C ILE A 233 -1.99 6.36 -16.73
N LEU A 234 -2.24 6.18 -15.43
CA LEU A 234 -3.26 5.28 -14.94
C LEU A 234 -4.61 5.97 -14.80
N GLN A 235 -5.66 5.33 -15.29
CA GLN A 235 -7.05 5.73 -15.08
C GLN A 235 -7.82 4.55 -14.49
N ALA A 236 -8.77 4.82 -13.60
CA ALA A 236 -9.61 3.76 -13.04
C ALA A 236 -10.39 3.09 -14.18
N ALA A 237 -10.25 1.78 -14.30
CA ALA A 237 -11.00 1.02 -15.29
C ALA A 237 -12.48 0.99 -14.91
N GLU A 238 -13.36 0.96 -15.92
CA GLU A 238 -14.77 0.67 -15.69
C GLU A 238 -14.91 -0.76 -15.15
N CYS A 239 -15.73 -0.92 -14.11
CA CYS A 239 -15.99 -2.23 -13.52
C CYS A 239 -16.69 -3.14 -14.54
N CYS A 240 -16.11 -4.31 -14.84
CA CYS A 240 -16.66 -5.27 -15.80
C CYS A 240 -18.07 -5.76 -15.42
N LEU A 241 -18.40 -5.79 -14.13
CA LEU A 241 -19.69 -6.28 -13.62
C LEU A 241 -20.81 -5.23 -13.60
N CYS A 242 -20.53 -3.94 -13.89
CA CYS A 242 -21.59 -2.92 -13.96
C CYS A 242 -22.40 -2.94 -15.28
N LYS A 243 -22.18 -3.96 -16.14
CA LYS A 243 -22.87 -4.12 -17.43
C LYS A 243 -23.84 -5.30 -17.50
N MET A 244 -24.13 -5.98 -16.38
CA MET A 244 -25.15 -7.04 -16.31
C MET A 244 -26.45 -6.51 -15.69
#